data_AF-A0A9X2ZMZ4-F1
#
_entry.id   AF-A0A9X2ZMZ4-F1
#
_cell.length_a   1.000
_cell.length_b   1.000
_cell.length_c   1.000
_cell.angle_alpha   90.00
_cell.angle_beta   90.00
_cell.angle_gamma   90.00
#
_symmetry.space_group_name_H-M   'P 1'
#
loop_
_entity.id
_entity.type
_entity.pdbx_description
1 polymer ?
#
loop_
_entity_poly.entity_id
_entity_poly.type
_entity_poly.pdbx_seq_one_letter_code
_entity_poly.pdbx_strand_id
1 'polypeptide(L)'
;MTINNTIELMAPAGSFESLQAALDNGADSIYFGVEQLNMRARSTVNFTMDDLQEIANRCATKNVRSYLTLNTIIYDHDLSVVKTLLNKAKEANITAVIASDQAVIAMARTIGMEVHISTQLNVTNIETIKFYSLFADTMVLSRELSLRQVKSITEQIEKEQIKGPNGNLVEIEIFGHGALCMAVSGKCYLSLHSHNSSANRGACKQNCRKKYTVIDQETGFEIEVDNEYLMSPKDLCTLDFLDQVMDSGIQVLKIEGRGRAPEYVATVIKTYREAIDAYYEGTFSKEKIAIWMESLNTVYNRGFWSGYYLGQELGEWSDIPGSAATQKKVYVGKGTHFFPKAEVGQFKIEAYDIKIGDRILVTGPSTGAQEMVIDEMYVNDIVADKATKGDDCTFKLPFRIRTSDKLYKIVEA
;
A
#
# COMPACT_ATOMS: atom_id res chain seq x y z
N MET A 1 17.68 -6.15 -5.96
CA MET A 1 18.73 -5.13 -6.12
C MET A 1 18.24 -4.04 -7.02
N THR A 2 18.29 -2.81 -6.52
CA THR A 2 18.05 -1.58 -7.27
C THR A 2 18.99 -1.54 -8.48
N ILE A 3 18.42 -1.50 -9.69
CA ILE A 3 19.18 -1.65 -10.94
C ILE A 3 19.90 -0.34 -11.34
N ASN A 4 19.51 0.81 -10.76
CA ASN A 4 19.85 2.15 -11.29
C ASN A 4 20.39 3.18 -10.27
N ASN A 5 20.96 2.80 -9.12
CA ASN A 5 21.32 3.75 -8.03
C ASN A 5 20.16 4.62 -7.51
N THR A 6 18.93 4.35 -7.96
CA THR A 6 17.70 4.93 -7.45
C THR A 6 17.08 4.01 -6.42
N ILE A 7 16.47 4.57 -5.38
CA ILE A 7 15.69 3.77 -4.42
C ILE A 7 14.51 3.07 -5.12
N GLU A 8 14.13 1.90 -4.61
CA GLU A 8 13.00 1.11 -5.07
C GLU A 8 11.69 1.64 -4.43
N LEU A 9 10.72 2.05 -5.24
CA LEU A 9 9.39 2.40 -4.78
C LEU A 9 8.48 1.16 -4.74
N MET A 10 8.22 0.65 -3.53
CA MET A 10 7.40 -0.54 -3.31
C MET A 10 5.92 -0.18 -3.09
N ALA A 11 5.06 -0.68 -3.96
CA ALA A 11 3.62 -0.42 -3.95
C ALA A 11 2.79 -1.56 -3.34
N PRO A 12 1.68 -1.24 -2.65
CA PRO A 12 0.76 -2.23 -2.12
C PRO A 12 -0.21 -2.74 -3.19
N ALA A 13 -0.41 -4.05 -3.27
CA ALA A 13 -1.40 -4.66 -4.16
C ALA A 13 -2.35 -5.60 -3.37
N GLY A 14 -3.60 -5.17 -3.23
CA GLY A 14 -4.65 -5.95 -2.55
C GLY A 14 -5.72 -6.54 -3.46
N SER A 15 -5.63 -6.25 -4.76
CA SER A 15 -6.48 -6.78 -5.83
C SER A 15 -5.79 -6.51 -7.18
N PHE A 16 -6.31 -7.08 -8.28
CA PHE A 16 -5.77 -6.82 -9.62
C PHE A 16 -5.91 -5.35 -10.05
N GLU A 17 -6.97 -4.66 -9.63
CA GLU A 17 -7.14 -3.22 -9.89
C GLU A 17 -6.02 -2.40 -9.24
N SER A 18 -5.72 -2.67 -7.95
CA SER A 18 -4.65 -1.98 -7.24
C SER A 18 -3.26 -2.35 -7.77
N LEU A 19 -3.05 -3.62 -8.16
CA LEU A 19 -1.83 -4.06 -8.82
C LEU A 19 -1.60 -3.29 -10.12
N GLN A 20 -2.63 -3.22 -10.98
CA GLN A 20 -2.53 -2.52 -12.25
C GLN A 20 -2.32 -1.01 -12.05
N ALA A 21 -3.02 -0.40 -11.08
CA ALA A 21 -2.82 0.99 -10.70
C ALA A 21 -1.37 1.27 -10.26
N ALA A 22 -0.74 0.38 -9.49
CA ALA A 22 0.68 0.52 -9.12
C ALA A 22 1.61 0.44 -10.34
N LEU A 23 1.40 -0.54 -11.23
CA LEU A 23 2.21 -0.73 -12.43
C LEU A 23 2.15 0.47 -13.39
N ASP A 24 0.98 1.08 -13.53
CA ASP A 24 0.77 2.20 -14.46
C ASP A 24 1.30 3.53 -13.92
N ASN A 25 1.56 3.63 -12.61
CA ASN A 25 2.00 4.86 -11.95
C ASN A 25 3.47 4.83 -11.48
N GLY A 26 4.25 3.84 -11.94
CA GLY A 26 5.71 3.84 -11.80
C GLY A 26 6.24 3.17 -10.53
N ALA A 27 5.54 2.15 -10.01
CA ALA A 27 6.12 1.29 -8.97
C ALA A 27 7.29 0.45 -9.50
N ASP A 28 8.36 0.31 -8.72
CA ASP A 28 9.50 -0.56 -9.03
C ASP A 28 9.27 -2.00 -8.52
N SER A 29 8.43 -2.12 -7.49
CA SER A 29 8.00 -3.41 -6.95
C SER A 29 6.58 -3.36 -6.40
N ILE A 30 5.95 -4.54 -6.32
CA ILE A 30 4.64 -4.71 -5.68
C ILE A 30 4.75 -5.75 -4.56
N TYR A 31 4.00 -5.52 -3.47
CA TYR A 31 3.83 -6.52 -2.43
C TYR A 31 2.36 -6.88 -2.21
N PHE A 32 2.08 -8.17 -2.09
CA PHE A 32 0.72 -8.71 -2.05
C PHE A 32 0.61 -9.89 -1.09
N GLY A 33 -0.63 -10.18 -0.66
CA GLY A 33 -0.96 -11.34 0.15
C GLY A 33 -1.78 -12.34 -0.66
N VAL A 34 -1.58 -13.62 -0.37
CA VAL A 34 -2.41 -14.71 -0.92
C VAL A 34 -3.22 -15.30 0.21
N GLU A 35 -4.53 -15.44 0.00
CA GLU A 35 -5.47 -16.10 0.90
C GLU A 35 -5.27 -15.76 2.39
N GLN A 36 -4.76 -16.71 3.17
CA GLN A 36 -4.55 -16.64 4.60
C GLN A 36 -3.05 -16.43 4.91
N LEU A 37 -2.66 -16.35 6.18
CA LEU A 37 -1.24 -16.28 6.61
C LEU A 37 -0.48 -14.97 6.25
N ASN A 38 -1.22 -13.91 5.93
CA ASN A 38 -0.63 -12.59 5.70
C ASN A 38 -1.32 -11.53 6.55
N MET A 39 -0.58 -10.48 6.91
CA MET A 39 -1.16 -9.31 7.57
C MET A 39 -2.19 -8.67 6.65
N ARG A 40 -3.43 -8.41 7.10
CA ARG A 40 -4.58 -7.96 6.26
C ARG A 40 -5.41 -9.08 5.61
N ALA A 41 -5.16 -10.35 5.89
CA ALA A 41 -5.93 -11.48 5.34
C ALA A 41 -7.47 -11.31 5.42
N ARG A 42 -8.02 -10.54 6.39
CA ARG A 42 -9.47 -10.29 6.50
C ARG A 42 -9.95 -8.91 6.02
N SER A 43 -9.09 -8.11 5.44
CA SER A 43 -9.38 -6.70 5.08
C SER A 43 -9.12 -6.36 3.60
N THR A 44 -8.78 -7.36 2.79
CA THR A 44 -8.43 -7.23 1.37
C THR A 44 -9.13 -8.30 0.55
N VAL A 45 -9.39 -8.01 -0.72
CA VAL A 45 -9.83 -9.00 -1.72
C VAL A 45 -8.59 -9.81 -2.12
N ASN A 46 -8.07 -10.63 -1.19
CA ASN A 46 -6.78 -11.30 -1.37
C ASN A 46 -6.72 -12.08 -2.68
N PHE A 47 -5.54 -12.11 -3.27
CA PHE A 47 -5.22 -13.03 -4.35
C PHE A 47 -5.33 -14.48 -3.87
N THR A 48 -5.55 -15.38 -4.80
CA THR A 48 -5.51 -16.82 -4.61
C THR A 48 -4.16 -17.37 -5.05
N MET A 49 -3.89 -18.64 -4.73
CA MET A 49 -2.67 -19.29 -5.23
C MET A 49 -2.61 -19.38 -6.75
N ASP A 50 -3.77 -19.43 -7.43
CA ASP A 50 -3.83 -19.57 -8.88
C ASP A 50 -3.56 -18.24 -9.61
N ASP A 51 -3.65 -17.12 -8.90
CA ASP A 51 -3.33 -15.79 -9.43
C ASP A 51 -1.82 -15.53 -9.54
N LEU A 52 -0.98 -16.34 -8.87
CA LEU A 52 0.47 -16.13 -8.77
C LEU A 52 1.16 -15.98 -10.12
N GLN A 53 0.80 -16.84 -11.09
CA GLN A 53 1.39 -16.80 -12.42
C GLN A 53 1.03 -15.53 -13.18
N GLU A 54 -0.23 -15.07 -13.08
CA GLU A 54 -0.68 -13.85 -13.73
C GLU A 54 -0.03 -12.61 -13.09
N ILE A 55 0.10 -12.59 -11.76
CA ILE A 55 0.82 -11.52 -11.03
C ILE A 55 2.26 -11.43 -11.54
N ALA A 56 2.98 -12.56 -11.59
CA ALA A 56 4.35 -12.60 -12.06
C ALA A 56 4.47 -12.11 -13.52
N ASN A 57 3.58 -12.55 -14.41
CA ASN A 57 3.59 -12.16 -15.82
C ASN A 57 3.41 -10.64 -16.02
N ARG A 58 2.47 -10.03 -15.28
CA ARG A 58 2.23 -8.58 -15.35
C ARG A 58 3.41 -7.77 -14.84
N CYS A 59 3.98 -8.21 -13.72
CA CYS A 59 5.15 -7.56 -13.13
C CYS A 59 6.36 -7.68 -14.08
N ALA A 60 6.61 -8.87 -14.63
CA ALA A 60 7.70 -9.11 -15.58
C ALA A 60 7.57 -8.24 -16.85
N THR A 61 6.37 -8.06 -17.38
CA THR A 61 6.12 -7.22 -18.56
C THR A 61 6.52 -5.75 -18.36
N LYS A 62 6.52 -5.29 -17.10
CA LYS A 62 6.89 -3.92 -16.71
C LYS A 62 8.25 -3.83 -16.01
N ASN A 63 9.00 -4.94 -15.93
CA ASN A 63 10.23 -5.06 -15.14
C ASN A 63 10.06 -4.71 -13.65
N VAL A 64 8.89 -4.99 -13.09
CA VAL A 64 8.54 -4.75 -11.69
C VAL A 64 8.80 -6.01 -10.87
N ARG A 65 9.37 -5.88 -9.67
CA ARG A 65 9.58 -7.01 -8.75
C ARG A 65 8.29 -7.37 -8.01
N SER A 66 8.11 -8.65 -7.65
CA SER A 66 6.90 -9.13 -7.00
C SER A 66 7.21 -9.80 -5.66
N TYR A 67 6.57 -9.33 -4.58
CA TYR A 67 6.84 -9.80 -3.22
C TYR A 67 5.60 -10.40 -2.55
N LEU A 68 5.70 -11.67 -2.19
CA LEU A 68 4.66 -12.36 -1.43
C LEU A 68 4.82 -12.05 0.06
N THR A 69 3.76 -11.56 0.72
CA THR A 69 3.76 -11.45 2.18
C THR A 69 3.30 -12.74 2.83
N LEU A 70 4.13 -13.30 3.71
CA LEU A 70 3.84 -14.45 4.56
C LEU A 70 4.34 -14.15 5.98
N ASN A 71 3.75 -13.12 6.57
CA ASN A 71 4.30 -12.38 7.71
C ASN A 71 3.38 -12.37 8.93
N THR A 72 2.68 -13.48 9.19
CA THR A 72 1.92 -13.72 10.41
C THR A 72 2.60 -14.76 11.30
N ILE A 73 2.12 -14.91 12.53
CA ILE A 73 2.46 -16.06 13.38
C ILE A 73 2.00 -17.34 12.69
N ILE A 74 2.85 -18.37 12.64
CA ILE A 74 2.57 -19.68 12.04
C ILE A 74 2.51 -20.75 13.15
N TYR A 75 1.55 -21.68 13.04
CA TYR A 75 1.46 -22.86 13.90
C TYR A 75 1.73 -24.14 13.11
N ASP A 76 1.96 -25.27 13.78
CA ASP A 76 2.30 -26.54 13.14
C ASP A 76 1.29 -26.97 12.05
N HIS A 77 0.01 -26.70 12.25
CA HIS A 77 -1.03 -27.02 11.26
C HIS A 77 -0.98 -26.13 10.01
N ASP A 78 -0.36 -24.95 10.10
CA ASP A 78 -0.19 -24.02 8.97
C ASP A 78 1.00 -24.44 8.08
N LEU A 79 1.95 -25.25 8.58
CA LEU A 79 3.23 -25.53 7.90
C LEU A 79 3.08 -26.19 6.53
N SER A 80 2.08 -27.06 6.37
CA SER A 80 1.79 -27.71 5.07
C SER A 80 1.34 -26.69 4.02
N VAL A 81 0.50 -25.73 4.41
CA VAL A 81 0.01 -24.65 3.55
C VAL A 81 1.14 -23.68 3.21
N VAL A 82 1.97 -23.32 4.19
CA VAL A 82 3.18 -22.50 4.00
C VAL A 82 4.09 -23.13 2.94
N LYS A 83 4.42 -24.42 3.08
CA LYS A 83 5.29 -25.12 2.13
C LYS A 83 4.71 -25.13 0.72
N THR A 84 3.40 -25.38 0.61
CA THR A 84 2.70 -25.39 -0.68
C THR A 84 2.74 -24.01 -1.34
N LEU A 85 2.45 -22.96 -0.58
CA LEU A 85 2.45 -21.58 -1.06
C LEU A 85 3.84 -21.13 -1.51
N LEU A 86 4.89 -21.41 -0.74
CA LEU A 86 6.26 -21.05 -1.10
C LEU A 86 6.72 -21.75 -2.39
N ASN A 87 6.41 -23.04 -2.56
CA ASN A 87 6.75 -23.78 -3.78
C ASN A 87 6.01 -23.19 -5.00
N LYS A 88 4.70 -22.95 -4.89
CA LYS A 88 3.93 -22.32 -5.97
C LYS A 88 4.45 -20.92 -6.32
N ALA A 89 4.80 -20.11 -5.31
CA ALA A 89 5.36 -18.78 -5.53
C ALA A 89 6.71 -18.85 -6.25
N LYS A 90 7.56 -19.82 -5.89
CA LYS A 90 8.85 -20.06 -6.56
C LYS A 90 8.66 -20.52 -8.01
N GLU A 91 7.74 -21.45 -8.27
CA GLU A 91 7.39 -21.93 -9.61
C GLU A 91 6.86 -20.80 -10.51
N ALA A 92 6.05 -19.90 -9.96
CA ALA A 92 5.52 -18.73 -10.66
C ALA A 92 6.56 -17.62 -10.87
N ASN A 93 7.79 -17.76 -10.37
CA ASN A 93 8.85 -16.74 -10.39
C ASN A 93 8.51 -15.46 -9.60
N ILE A 94 7.79 -15.58 -8.49
CA ILE A 94 7.68 -14.50 -7.51
C ILE A 94 9.07 -14.19 -6.95
N THR A 95 9.41 -12.90 -6.90
CA THR A 95 10.79 -12.45 -6.66
C THR A 95 11.28 -12.74 -5.25
N ALA A 96 10.49 -12.39 -4.24
CA ALA A 96 10.87 -12.58 -2.83
C ALA A 96 9.65 -12.84 -1.94
N VAL A 97 9.91 -13.36 -0.73
CA VAL A 97 8.90 -13.47 0.34
C VAL A 97 9.24 -12.52 1.49
N ILE A 98 8.25 -11.74 1.92
CA ILE A 98 8.33 -10.90 3.12
C ILE A 98 7.82 -11.73 4.31
N ALA A 99 8.73 -12.14 5.20
CA ALA A 99 8.46 -13.10 6.26
C ALA A 99 8.85 -12.58 7.65
N SER A 100 8.17 -13.08 8.69
CA SER A 100 8.51 -12.82 10.10
C SER A 100 8.72 -14.08 10.92
N ASP A 101 8.09 -15.18 10.52
CA ASP A 101 8.22 -16.47 11.20
C ASP A 101 9.50 -17.17 10.76
N GLN A 102 10.28 -17.67 11.72
CA GLN A 102 11.58 -18.29 11.44
C GLN A 102 11.45 -19.59 10.63
N ALA A 103 10.35 -20.33 10.77
CA ALA A 103 10.13 -21.52 9.96
C ALA A 103 9.89 -21.13 8.49
N VAL A 104 9.12 -20.06 8.25
CA VAL A 104 8.90 -19.52 6.89
C VAL A 104 10.22 -19.05 6.28
N ILE A 105 11.03 -18.29 7.03
CA ILE A 105 12.34 -17.80 6.60
C ILE A 105 13.24 -18.98 6.19
N ALA A 106 13.34 -19.99 7.04
CA ALA A 106 14.17 -21.17 6.79
C ALA A 106 13.68 -21.99 5.58
N MET A 107 12.37 -22.18 5.44
CA MET A 107 11.78 -22.90 4.31
C MET A 107 12.01 -22.17 2.98
N ALA A 108 11.78 -20.86 2.94
CA ALA A 108 12.01 -20.03 1.76
C ALA A 108 13.48 -20.07 1.32
N ARG A 109 14.41 -19.99 2.28
CA ARG A 109 15.85 -20.12 2.03
C ARG A 109 16.23 -21.50 1.49
N THR A 110 15.64 -22.57 2.02
CA THR A 110 15.90 -23.94 1.56
C THR A 110 15.55 -24.14 0.09
N ILE A 111 14.49 -23.50 -0.40
CA ILE A 111 14.07 -23.57 -1.80
C ILE A 111 14.71 -22.48 -2.70
N GLY A 112 15.66 -21.72 -2.16
CA GLY A 112 16.34 -20.65 -2.88
C GLY A 112 15.44 -19.47 -3.26
N MET A 113 14.40 -19.19 -2.48
CA MET A 113 13.59 -17.97 -2.61
C MET A 113 14.25 -16.84 -1.82
N GLU A 114 14.33 -15.63 -2.41
CA GLU A 114 14.82 -14.43 -1.72
C GLU A 114 13.91 -14.11 -0.53
N VAL A 115 14.50 -13.71 0.59
CA VAL A 115 13.77 -13.42 1.83
C VAL A 115 13.98 -11.98 2.24
N HIS A 116 12.87 -11.32 2.53
CA HIS A 116 12.81 -9.99 3.14
C HIS A 116 12.26 -10.09 4.56
N ILE A 117 12.95 -9.47 5.53
CA ILE A 117 12.54 -9.48 6.94
C ILE A 117 11.42 -8.48 7.17
N SER A 118 10.22 -8.97 7.48
CA SER A 118 9.03 -8.15 7.78
C SER A 118 9.23 -7.25 9.00
N THR A 119 8.63 -6.05 8.94
CA THR A 119 8.52 -5.11 10.07
C THR A 119 7.98 -5.76 11.35
N GLN A 120 7.20 -6.85 11.25
CA GLN A 120 6.71 -7.62 12.40
C GLN A 120 7.83 -8.18 13.31
N LEU A 121 9.08 -8.24 12.84
CA LEU A 121 10.23 -8.61 13.67
C LEU A 121 10.84 -7.44 14.47
N ASN A 122 10.39 -6.21 14.26
CA ASN A 122 10.81 -5.01 14.98
C ASN A 122 12.34 -4.81 14.99
N VAL A 123 12.94 -4.74 13.80
CA VAL A 123 14.39 -4.57 13.64
C VAL A 123 14.79 -3.13 13.98
N THR A 124 15.56 -2.94 15.05
CA THR A 124 15.90 -1.62 15.61
C THR A 124 17.39 -1.34 15.77
N ASN A 125 18.26 -2.32 15.48
CA ASN A 125 19.70 -2.21 15.74
C ASN A 125 20.53 -3.09 14.79
N ILE A 126 21.82 -2.77 14.66
CA ILE A 126 22.76 -3.41 13.75
C ILE A 126 23.00 -4.90 14.05
N GLU A 127 22.99 -5.31 15.32
CA GLU A 127 23.23 -6.72 15.69
C GLU A 127 22.07 -7.62 15.23
N THR A 128 20.84 -7.07 15.25
CA THR A 128 19.68 -7.75 14.66
C THR A 128 19.80 -7.87 13.14
N ILE A 129 20.34 -6.84 12.47
CA ILE A 129 20.64 -6.90 11.03
C ILE A 129 21.65 -8.02 10.76
N LYS A 130 22.77 -8.08 11.50
CA LYS A 130 23.78 -9.15 11.35
C LYS A 130 23.21 -10.54 11.55
N PHE A 131 22.34 -10.70 12.55
CA PHE A 131 21.70 -12.00 12.79
C PHE A 131 20.84 -12.44 11.60
N TYR A 132 19.99 -11.55 11.08
CA TYR A 132 19.12 -11.89 9.98
C TYR A 132 19.82 -11.88 8.61
N SER A 133 21.01 -11.29 8.46
CA SER A 133 21.74 -11.25 7.18
C SER A 133 22.22 -12.64 6.76
N LEU A 134 22.26 -13.59 7.70
CA LEU A 134 22.48 -15.00 7.41
C LEU A 134 21.34 -15.62 6.57
N PHE A 135 20.16 -14.99 6.57
CA PHE A 135 18.94 -15.55 6.00
C PHE A 135 18.20 -14.62 5.04
N ALA A 136 18.52 -13.33 4.98
CA ALA A 136 17.72 -12.36 4.24
C ALA A 136 18.60 -11.30 3.57
N ASP A 137 18.10 -10.82 2.43
CA ASP A 137 18.79 -9.85 1.58
C ASP A 137 18.28 -8.42 1.81
N THR A 138 17.03 -8.28 2.28
CA THR A 138 16.41 -6.99 2.58
C THR A 138 15.73 -7.04 3.95
N MET A 139 15.78 -5.96 4.72
CA MET A 139 15.16 -5.90 6.04
C MET A 139 14.37 -4.63 6.25
N VAL A 140 13.11 -4.79 6.68
CA VAL A 140 12.25 -3.68 7.03
C VAL A 140 12.56 -3.22 8.45
N LEU A 141 13.02 -1.98 8.58
CA LEU A 141 13.27 -1.41 9.90
C LEU A 141 11.97 -1.09 10.63
N SER A 142 12.09 -1.02 11.96
CA SER A 142 11.06 -0.53 12.86
C SER A 142 10.63 0.89 12.49
N ARG A 143 9.32 1.14 12.59
CA ARG A 143 8.71 2.46 12.31
C ARG A 143 8.91 3.45 13.45
N GLU A 144 9.50 2.99 14.55
CA GLU A 144 9.80 3.76 15.75
C GLU A 144 11.21 4.36 15.73
N LEU A 145 12.03 4.04 14.72
CA LEU A 145 13.37 4.63 14.54
C LEU A 145 13.30 6.04 13.94
N SER A 146 14.22 6.91 14.38
CA SER A 146 14.51 8.19 13.73
C SER A 146 15.39 8.01 12.48
N LEU A 147 15.37 8.97 11.54
CA LEU A 147 16.24 8.92 10.34
C LEU A 147 17.74 8.94 10.68
N ARG A 148 18.12 9.55 11.81
CA ARG A 148 19.50 9.48 12.32
C ARG A 148 19.90 8.06 12.68
N GLN A 149 19.00 7.31 13.32
CA GLN A 149 19.24 5.89 13.65
C GLN A 149 19.26 5.03 12.39
N VAL A 150 18.34 5.26 11.44
CA VAL A 150 18.33 4.58 10.14
C VAL A 150 19.66 4.81 9.42
N LYS A 151 20.10 6.07 9.31
CA LYS A 151 21.39 6.44 8.71
C LYS A 151 22.58 5.76 9.38
N SER A 152 22.59 5.70 10.72
CA SER A 152 23.66 5.02 11.43
C SER A 152 23.71 3.52 11.13
N ILE A 153 22.56 2.88 10.91
CA ILE A 153 22.48 1.46 10.55
C ILE A 153 22.99 1.24 9.12
N THR A 154 22.57 2.05 8.16
CA THR A 154 22.97 1.93 6.75
C THR A 154 24.48 2.17 6.57
N GLU A 155 25.04 3.19 7.22
CA GLU A 155 26.49 3.45 7.24
C GLU A 155 27.28 2.29 7.87
N GLN A 156 26.74 1.65 8.90
CA GLN A 156 27.37 0.48 9.53
C GLN A 156 27.33 -0.77 8.63
N ILE A 157 26.24 -0.99 7.88
CA ILE A 157 26.15 -2.08 6.90
C ILE A 157 27.26 -1.96 5.85
N GLU A 158 27.46 -0.75 5.32
CA GLU A 158 28.52 -0.48 4.35
C GLU A 158 29.91 -0.66 4.98
N LYS A 159 30.15 -0.04 6.15
CA LYS A 159 31.44 -0.10 6.84
C LYS A 159 31.86 -1.51 7.21
N GLU A 160 30.92 -2.31 7.71
CA GLU A 160 31.17 -3.67 8.18
C GLU A 160 30.97 -4.73 7.08
N GLN A 161 30.59 -4.30 5.87
CA GLN A 161 30.33 -5.18 4.73
C GLN A 161 29.32 -6.28 5.06
N ILE A 162 28.23 -5.91 5.73
CA ILE A 162 27.17 -6.85 6.12
C ILE A 162 26.39 -7.26 4.88
N LYS A 163 26.56 -8.53 4.48
CA LYS A 163 26.00 -9.07 3.24
C LYS A 163 24.91 -10.09 3.52
N GLY A 164 23.89 -10.05 2.66
CA GLY A 164 22.83 -11.05 2.60
C GLY A 164 23.28 -12.31 1.85
N PRO A 165 22.42 -13.34 1.79
CA PRO A 165 22.73 -14.58 1.09
C PRO A 165 23.04 -14.45 -0.40
N ASN A 166 22.60 -13.39 -1.07
CA ASN A 166 22.91 -13.12 -2.47
C ASN A 166 24.35 -12.57 -2.68
N GLY A 167 25.11 -12.32 -1.61
CA GLY A 167 26.49 -11.83 -1.65
C GLY A 167 26.63 -10.30 -1.71
N ASN A 168 25.53 -9.57 -1.77
CA ASN A 168 25.49 -8.11 -1.76
C ASN A 168 25.12 -7.56 -0.38
N LEU A 169 25.36 -6.27 -0.19
CA LEU A 169 25.02 -5.60 1.06
C LEU A 169 23.53 -5.76 1.35
N VAL A 170 23.20 -5.97 2.62
CA VAL A 170 21.81 -6.02 3.06
C VAL A 170 21.13 -4.70 2.72
N GLU A 171 19.99 -4.78 2.07
CA GLU A 171 19.15 -3.62 1.73
C GLU A 171 18.25 -3.26 2.91
N ILE A 172 18.12 -1.96 3.17
CA ILE A 172 17.23 -1.40 4.17
C ILE A 172 15.95 -0.89 3.52
N GLU A 173 14.82 -1.39 4.02
CA GLU A 173 13.48 -0.95 3.70
C GLU A 173 12.89 -0.16 4.86
N ILE A 174 12.22 0.96 4.56
CA ILE A 174 11.38 1.69 5.52
C ILE A 174 10.01 2.01 4.93
N PHE A 175 9.06 2.40 5.77
CA PHE A 175 7.75 2.88 5.31
C PHE A 175 7.84 4.37 4.96
N GLY A 176 7.34 4.76 3.79
CA GLY A 176 7.26 6.16 3.37
C GLY A 176 5.89 6.80 3.60
N HIS A 177 4.82 6.02 3.52
CA HIS A 177 3.46 6.54 3.58
C HIS A 177 2.45 5.51 4.08
N GLY A 178 1.35 6.01 4.67
CA GLY A 178 0.15 5.23 4.96
C GLY A 178 -0.05 4.92 6.44
N ALA A 179 -0.90 3.93 6.72
CA ALA A 179 -1.39 3.69 8.08
C ALA A 179 -0.30 3.30 9.08
N LEU A 180 -0.18 4.07 10.17
CA LEU A 180 0.61 3.71 11.34
C LEU A 180 -0.19 2.86 12.33
N CYS A 181 0.51 1.96 13.03
CA CYS A 181 -0.07 1.19 14.11
C CYS A 181 0.28 1.86 15.44
N MET A 182 -0.67 1.88 16.38
CA MET A 182 -0.37 2.28 17.76
C MET A 182 0.55 1.29 18.49
N ALA A 183 0.55 0.02 18.04
CA ALA A 183 1.31 -1.04 18.68
C ALA A 183 2.65 -1.18 17.97
N VAL A 184 3.71 -1.43 18.76
CA VAL A 184 5.08 -1.56 18.28
C VAL A 184 5.14 -2.57 17.14
N SER A 185 5.51 -2.08 15.94
CA SER A 185 5.60 -2.89 14.73
C SER A 185 4.36 -3.74 14.41
N GLY A 186 3.17 -3.34 14.87
CA GLY A 186 1.90 -4.01 14.63
C GLY A 186 1.56 -5.18 15.56
N LYS A 187 2.34 -5.42 16.64
CA LYS A 187 2.11 -6.49 17.62
C LYS A 187 1.00 -6.11 18.61
N CYS A 188 -0.27 -6.32 18.22
CA CYS A 188 -1.43 -5.82 18.96
C CYS A 188 -2.34 -6.94 19.49
N TYR A 189 -2.81 -6.80 20.73
CA TYR A 189 -3.72 -7.74 21.41
C TYR A 189 -5.18 -7.26 21.51
N LEU A 190 -5.48 -6.01 21.14
CA LEU A 190 -6.80 -5.42 21.34
C LEU A 190 -7.92 -6.22 20.66
N SER A 191 -7.71 -6.64 19.41
CA SER A 191 -8.71 -7.44 18.67
C SER A 191 -8.87 -8.85 19.22
N LEU A 192 -7.81 -9.42 19.79
CA LEU A 192 -7.88 -10.74 20.43
C LEU A 192 -8.72 -10.65 21.70
N HIS A 193 -8.42 -9.67 22.55
CA HIS A 193 -9.15 -9.46 23.80
C HIS A 193 -10.65 -9.16 23.57
N SER A 194 -10.96 -8.27 22.61
CA SER A 194 -12.33 -7.78 22.43
C SER A 194 -13.22 -8.63 21.51
N HIS A 195 -12.64 -9.39 20.56
CA HIS A 195 -13.42 -10.10 19.53
C HIS A 195 -12.90 -11.53 19.27
N ASN A 196 -11.99 -12.04 20.10
CA ASN A 196 -11.29 -13.31 19.87
C ASN A 196 -10.67 -13.39 18.45
N SER A 197 -10.12 -12.26 17.97
CA SER A 197 -9.62 -12.11 16.60
C SER A 197 -8.18 -11.61 16.60
N SER A 198 -7.23 -12.47 16.20
CA SER A 198 -5.80 -12.14 16.30
C SER A 198 -5.34 -11.19 15.20
N ALA A 199 -4.94 -9.97 15.58
CA ALA A 199 -4.33 -9.01 14.66
C ALA A 199 -3.00 -9.52 14.08
N ASN A 200 -2.24 -10.29 14.87
CA ASN A 200 -0.97 -10.92 14.48
C ASN A 200 -1.15 -12.12 13.51
N ARG A 201 -2.40 -12.47 13.21
CA ARG A 201 -2.79 -13.45 12.16
C ARG A 201 -3.66 -12.82 11.08
N GLY A 202 -3.49 -11.52 10.84
CA GLY A 202 -4.17 -10.81 9.75
C GLY A 202 -5.66 -10.50 9.99
N ALA A 203 -6.18 -10.71 11.20
CA ALA A 203 -7.59 -10.53 11.55
C ALA A 203 -7.87 -9.27 12.42
N CYS A 204 -7.09 -8.21 12.22
CA CYS A 204 -7.23 -6.96 12.97
C CYS A 204 -8.63 -6.34 12.78
N LYS A 205 -9.28 -5.96 13.90
CA LYS A 205 -10.60 -5.29 13.92
C LYS A 205 -10.51 -3.78 14.00
N GLN A 206 -9.31 -3.22 13.94
CA GLN A 206 -9.04 -1.78 13.98
C GLN A 206 -9.67 -1.09 15.21
N ASN A 207 -9.65 -1.78 16.37
CA ASN A 207 -10.16 -1.26 17.63
C ASN A 207 -9.60 0.13 17.95
N CYS A 208 -8.31 0.32 17.71
CA CYS A 208 -7.59 1.57 17.95
C CYS A 208 -8.15 2.79 17.20
N ARG A 209 -9.00 2.60 16.19
CA ARG A 209 -9.64 3.68 15.40
C ARG A 209 -11.02 4.09 15.90
N LYS A 210 -11.49 3.51 17.01
CA LYS A 210 -12.76 3.85 17.64
C LYS A 210 -12.58 4.96 18.68
N LYS A 211 -13.69 5.59 19.06
CA LYS A 211 -13.77 6.53 20.18
C LYS A 211 -13.80 5.75 21.50
N TYR A 212 -13.12 6.26 22.51
CA TYR A 212 -13.05 5.66 23.85
C TYR A 212 -13.25 6.71 24.94
N THR A 213 -14.01 6.36 25.97
CA THR A 213 -14.05 7.08 27.25
C THR A 213 -13.10 6.38 28.22
N VAL A 214 -12.20 7.13 28.85
CA VAL A 214 -11.29 6.59 29.87
C VAL A 214 -11.89 6.85 31.24
N ILE A 215 -12.16 5.77 31.98
CA ILE A 215 -12.72 5.83 33.32
C ILE A 215 -11.73 5.18 34.27
N ASP A 216 -11.25 5.95 35.25
CA ASP A 216 -10.56 5.38 36.40
C ASP A 216 -11.58 4.57 37.22
N GLN A 217 -11.38 3.25 37.32
CA GLN A 217 -12.32 2.37 37.99
C GLN A 217 -12.33 2.53 39.52
N GLU A 218 -11.25 3.05 40.12
CA GLU A 218 -11.17 3.23 41.57
C GLU A 218 -11.93 4.49 42.00
N THR A 219 -11.78 5.58 41.26
CA THR A 219 -12.39 6.87 41.60
C THR A 219 -13.71 7.13 40.87
N GLY A 220 -13.99 6.39 39.80
CA GLY A 220 -15.09 6.67 38.87
C GLY A 220 -14.88 7.95 38.05
N PHE A 221 -13.70 8.57 38.13
CA PHE A 221 -13.40 9.80 37.42
C PHE A 221 -13.22 9.51 35.93
N GLU A 222 -14.07 10.14 35.12
CA GLU A 222 -13.92 10.13 33.67
C GLU A 222 -12.85 11.15 33.28
N ILE A 223 -11.79 10.66 32.64
CA ILE A 223 -10.76 11.54 32.08
C ILE A 223 -11.26 11.98 30.70
N GLU A 224 -11.61 13.26 30.59
CA GLU A 224 -11.83 13.92 29.32
C GLU A 224 -10.47 14.06 28.62
N VAL A 225 -10.21 13.18 27.66
CA VAL A 225 -9.04 13.28 26.79
C VAL A 225 -9.40 14.23 25.67
N ASP A 226 -8.70 15.37 25.57
CA ASP A 226 -8.76 16.21 24.37
C ASP A 226 -8.41 15.32 23.17
N ASN A 227 -9.42 15.04 22.35
CA ASN A 227 -9.48 13.99 21.32
C ASN A 227 -9.81 12.58 21.83
N GLU A 228 -11.08 12.15 21.68
CA GLU A 228 -11.62 10.81 22.04
C GLU A 228 -10.94 9.64 21.29
N TYR A 229 -10.02 9.93 20.39
CA TYR A 229 -9.26 9.00 19.55
C TYR A 229 -7.88 8.67 20.12
N LEU A 230 -7.83 8.27 21.40
CA LEU A 230 -6.62 7.99 22.19
C LEU A 230 -5.58 7.05 21.53
N MET A 231 -6.00 6.21 20.59
CA MET A 231 -5.20 5.12 20.03
C MET A 231 -5.10 5.16 18.49
N SER A 232 -5.63 6.19 17.86
CA SER A 232 -5.74 6.28 16.40
C SER A 232 -4.68 7.21 15.82
N PRO A 233 -3.48 6.73 15.47
CA PRO A 233 -2.49 7.59 14.85
C PRO A 233 -2.98 8.15 13.50
N LYS A 234 -2.50 9.35 13.15
CA LYS A 234 -2.52 9.87 11.78
C LYS A 234 -1.70 8.97 10.84
N ASP A 235 -1.89 9.13 9.54
CA ASP A 235 -1.14 8.36 8.55
C ASP A 235 0.28 8.94 8.39
N LEU A 236 1.28 8.07 8.24
CA LEU A 236 2.64 8.46 7.94
C LEU A 236 2.68 9.16 6.58
N CYS A 237 3.41 10.26 6.48
CA CYS A 237 3.78 10.86 5.21
C CYS A 237 5.21 11.40 5.30
N THR A 238 6.07 10.95 4.40
CA THR A 238 7.47 11.38 4.33
C THR A 238 7.75 12.40 3.25
N LEU A 239 6.73 12.75 2.46
CA LEU A 239 6.89 13.55 1.25
C LEU A 239 7.54 14.92 1.52
N ASP A 240 7.17 15.58 2.62
CA ASP A 240 7.71 16.91 2.98
C ASP A 240 9.20 16.91 3.35
N PHE A 241 9.76 15.74 3.65
CA PHE A 241 11.16 15.54 4.05
C PHE A 241 11.76 14.31 3.35
N LEU A 242 11.31 14.04 2.12
CA LEU A 242 11.72 12.87 1.37
C LEU A 242 13.24 12.88 1.10
N ASP A 243 13.82 14.06 0.88
CA ASP A 243 15.25 14.30 0.78
C ASP A 243 16.03 13.68 1.96
N GLN A 244 15.60 13.97 3.20
CA GLN A 244 16.21 13.42 4.41
C GLN A 244 16.03 11.89 4.51
N VAL A 245 14.91 11.37 4.01
CA VAL A 245 14.67 9.93 3.93
C VAL A 245 15.67 9.26 2.99
N MET A 246 15.88 9.82 1.80
CA MET A 246 16.86 9.28 0.85
C MET A 246 18.30 9.42 1.35
N ASP A 247 18.64 10.54 1.99
CA ASP A 247 19.95 10.80 2.61
C ASP A 247 20.27 9.89 3.81
N SER A 248 19.29 9.14 4.29
CA SER A 248 19.49 8.09 5.30
C SER A 248 20.05 6.79 4.72
N GLY A 249 20.20 6.68 3.39
CA GLY A 249 20.85 5.56 2.73
C GLY A 249 20.00 4.29 2.63
N ILE A 250 18.67 4.43 2.67
CA ILE A 250 17.74 3.31 2.42
C ILE A 250 17.77 2.88 0.95
N GLN A 251 17.36 1.65 0.66
CA GLN A 251 17.25 1.13 -0.70
C GLN A 251 15.80 0.96 -1.15
N VAL A 252 14.87 0.79 -0.20
CA VAL A 252 13.46 0.52 -0.51
C VAL A 252 12.55 1.44 0.29
N LEU A 253 11.69 2.18 -0.41
CA LEU A 253 10.65 3.02 0.18
C LEU A 253 9.29 2.35 -0.03
N LYS A 254 8.68 1.90 1.07
CA LYS A 254 7.42 1.16 1.03
C LYS A 254 6.21 2.00 1.33
N ILE A 255 5.19 1.86 0.50
CA ILE A 255 3.90 2.50 0.70
C ILE A 255 2.92 1.51 1.34
N GLU A 256 2.41 1.81 2.54
CA GLU A 256 1.37 1.02 3.20
C GLU A 256 0.00 1.36 2.59
N GLY A 257 -0.72 0.34 2.12
CA GLY A 257 -2.05 0.58 1.58
C GLY A 257 -2.74 -0.63 0.98
N ARG A 258 -2.39 -1.86 1.38
CA ARG A 258 -2.92 -3.05 0.68
C ARG A 258 -4.44 -3.15 0.71
N GLY A 259 -5.05 -2.71 1.81
CA GLY A 259 -6.52 -2.60 1.96
C GLY A 259 -7.14 -1.33 1.38
N ARG A 260 -6.41 -0.55 0.59
CA ARG A 260 -6.90 0.70 0.00
C ARG A 260 -7.38 0.47 -1.43
N ALA A 261 -8.22 1.40 -1.87
CA ALA A 261 -8.81 1.36 -3.20
C ALA A 261 -7.77 1.67 -4.29
N PRO A 262 -8.01 1.27 -5.55
CA PRO A 262 -7.05 1.43 -6.64
C PRO A 262 -6.63 2.89 -6.89
N GLU A 263 -7.55 3.85 -6.75
CA GLU A 263 -7.26 5.29 -6.91
C GLU A 263 -6.31 5.84 -5.83
N TYR A 264 -6.34 5.26 -4.61
CA TYR A 264 -5.36 5.57 -3.58
C TYR A 264 -3.97 5.10 -4.04
N VAL A 265 -3.88 3.87 -4.54
CA VAL A 265 -2.60 3.31 -5.02
C VAL A 265 -2.08 4.13 -6.19
N ALA A 266 -2.91 4.45 -7.18
CA ALA A 266 -2.51 5.28 -8.31
C ALA A 266 -1.95 6.65 -7.86
N THR A 267 -2.72 7.38 -7.04
CA THR A 267 -2.36 8.73 -6.60
C THR A 267 -1.12 8.76 -5.73
N VAL A 268 -1.00 7.84 -4.77
CA VAL A 268 0.15 7.81 -3.86
C VAL A 268 1.40 7.36 -4.60
N ILE A 269 1.34 6.29 -5.40
CA ILE A 269 2.52 5.81 -6.15
C ILE A 269 2.99 6.86 -7.15
N LYS A 270 2.08 7.47 -7.92
CA LYS A 270 2.44 8.54 -8.86
C LYS A 270 3.14 9.70 -8.15
N THR A 271 2.55 10.18 -7.06
CA THR A 271 3.10 11.28 -6.27
C THR A 271 4.51 10.98 -5.74
N TYR A 272 4.71 9.80 -5.15
CA TYR A 272 6.03 9.41 -4.65
C TYR A 272 7.03 9.16 -5.78
N ARG A 273 6.61 8.59 -6.92
CA ARG A 273 7.47 8.40 -8.09
C ARG A 273 8.00 9.74 -8.61
N GLU A 274 7.10 10.70 -8.84
CA GLU A 274 7.45 12.06 -9.25
C GLU A 274 8.37 12.76 -8.25
N ALA A 275 8.15 12.57 -6.94
CA ALA A 275 8.97 13.15 -5.89
C ALA A 275 10.38 12.55 -5.84
N ILE A 276 10.49 11.22 -5.98
CA ILE A 276 11.77 10.52 -6.04
C ILE A 276 12.54 10.93 -7.30
N ASP A 277 11.87 10.99 -8.46
CA ASP A 277 12.49 11.46 -9.71
C ASP A 277 13.00 12.89 -9.57
N ALA A 278 12.17 13.79 -9.04
CA ALA A 278 12.55 15.19 -8.82
C ALA A 278 13.77 15.33 -7.90
N TYR A 279 13.94 14.45 -6.92
CA TYR A 279 15.13 14.46 -6.08
C TYR A 279 16.40 14.10 -6.84
N TYR A 280 16.38 13.00 -7.59
CA TYR A 280 17.54 12.59 -8.39
C TYR A 280 17.86 13.58 -9.52
N GLU A 281 16.85 14.29 -10.03
CA GLU A 281 17.01 15.37 -11.02
C GLU A 281 17.43 16.72 -10.40
N GLY A 282 17.47 16.84 -9.07
CA GLY A 282 17.78 18.10 -8.38
C GLY A 282 16.70 19.17 -8.51
N THR A 283 15.45 18.78 -8.79
CA THR A 283 14.29 19.68 -8.95
C THR A 283 13.26 19.54 -7.83
N PHE A 284 13.56 18.76 -6.79
CA PHE A 284 12.75 18.64 -5.57
C PHE A 284 12.68 19.99 -4.84
N SER A 285 11.45 20.49 -4.59
CA SER A 285 11.21 21.86 -4.13
C SER A 285 9.90 21.95 -3.36
N LYS A 286 9.77 22.98 -2.52
CA LYS A 286 8.57 23.21 -1.69
C LYS A 286 7.32 23.41 -2.53
N GLU A 287 7.45 24.04 -3.69
CA GLU A 287 6.36 24.28 -4.63
C GLU A 287 5.80 22.97 -5.19
N LYS A 288 6.67 22.03 -5.58
CA LYS A 288 6.24 20.70 -6.02
C LYS A 288 5.62 19.89 -4.87
N ILE A 289 6.23 19.95 -3.69
CA ILE A 289 5.69 19.30 -2.48
C ILE A 289 4.26 19.75 -2.21
N ALA A 290 3.96 21.05 -2.32
CA ALA A 290 2.60 21.55 -2.12
C ALA A 290 1.57 20.91 -3.08
N ILE A 291 1.90 20.82 -4.37
CA ILE A 291 1.04 20.20 -5.41
C ILE A 291 0.80 18.72 -5.12
N TRP A 292 1.86 18.01 -4.73
CA TRP A 292 1.78 16.60 -4.37
C TRP A 292 0.96 16.39 -3.09
N MET A 293 1.13 17.24 -2.08
CA MET A 293 0.34 17.18 -0.84
C MET A 293 -1.15 17.47 -1.11
N GLU A 294 -1.50 18.40 -2.00
CA GLU A 294 -2.88 18.58 -2.47
C GLU A 294 -3.43 17.29 -3.11
N SER A 295 -2.63 16.62 -3.93
CA SER A 295 -3.00 15.34 -4.55
C SER A 295 -3.24 14.25 -3.49
N LEU A 296 -2.34 14.11 -2.51
CA LEU A 296 -2.49 13.12 -1.42
C LEU A 296 -3.72 13.39 -0.55
N ASN A 297 -4.11 14.66 -0.38
CA ASN A 297 -5.32 15.04 0.34
C ASN A 297 -6.61 14.60 -0.38
N THR A 298 -6.57 14.32 -1.68
CA THR A 298 -7.77 13.89 -2.44
C THR A 298 -8.13 12.42 -2.21
N VAL A 299 -7.18 11.61 -1.77
CA VAL A 299 -7.38 10.17 -1.51
C VAL A 299 -7.39 9.87 -0.01
N TYR A 300 -7.82 8.65 0.35
CA TYR A 300 -8.00 8.25 1.74
C TYR A 300 -6.77 8.58 2.59
N ASN A 301 -6.97 9.38 3.62
CA ASN A 301 -5.97 9.67 4.64
C ASN A 301 -6.68 9.96 5.98
N ARG A 302 -5.91 10.06 7.06
CA ARG A 302 -6.41 10.38 8.41
C ARG A 302 -5.74 11.63 8.99
N GLY A 303 -5.34 12.55 8.11
CA GLY A 303 -4.29 13.51 8.41
C GLY A 303 -2.90 12.87 8.27
N PHE A 304 -1.90 13.72 8.06
CA PHE A 304 -0.52 13.31 7.85
C PHE A 304 0.34 13.61 9.07
N TRP A 305 1.28 12.72 9.35
CA TRP A 305 2.26 12.84 10.41
C TRP A 305 3.63 12.38 9.88
N SER A 306 4.71 13.05 10.28
CA SER A 306 6.08 12.67 9.94
C SER A 306 6.54 11.37 10.62
N GLY A 307 5.75 10.85 11.57
CA GLY A 307 6.13 9.71 12.38
C GLY A 307 7.30 10.02 13.31
N TYR A 308 7.95 8.98 13.80
CA TYR A 308 9.12 9.08 14.68
C TYR A 308 10.40 9.50 13.94
N TYR A 309 10.35 9.62 12.60
CA TYR A 309 11.50 9.87 11.74
C TYR A 309 12.26 11.16 12.05
N LEU A 310 11.53 12.21 12.44
CA LEU A 310 12.11 13.51 12.79
C LEU A 310 12.42 13.66 14.29
N GLY A 311 12.37 12.56 15.06
CA GLY A 311 12.66 12.57 16.50
C GLY A 311 11.59 13.27 17.35
N GLN A 312 10.37 13.36 16.84
CA GLN A 312 9.22 13.91 17.58
C GLN A 312 8.84 13.01 18.76
N GLU A 313 8.41 13.63 19.86
CA GLU A 313 7.82 12.93 21.01
C GLU A 313 6.39 12.47 20.72
N LEU A 314 5.87 11.60 21.61
CA LEU A 314 4.66 10.77 21.50
C LEU A 314 3.55 11.27 20.55
N GLY A 315 3.35 10.53 19.44
CA GLY A 315 2.13 10.37 18.65
C GLY A 315 1.48 11.62 18.04
N GLU A 316 0.90 11.50 16.85
CA GLU A 316 -0.18 12.39 16.43
C GLU A 316 -1.42 11.56 16.15
N TRP A 317 -2.56 12.00 16.69
CA TRP A 317 -3.83 11.27 16.60
C TRP A 317 -4.76 11.93 15.61
N SER A 318 -5.55 11.10 14.93
CA SER A 318 -6.56 11.55 13.98
C SER A 318 -7.85 11.89 14.72
N ASP A 319 -8.38 13.08 14.47
CA ASP A 319 -9.62 13.57 15.08
C ASP A 319 -10.89 12.96 14.48
N ILE A 320 -10.76 12.03 13.53
CA ILE A 320 -11.87 11.43 12.78
C ILE A 320 -11.80 9.90 12.73
N PRO A 321 -12.95 9.20 12.66
CA PRO A 321 -12.98 7.73 12.60
C PRO A 321 -12.75 7.20 11.18
N GLY A 322 -12.91 8.06 10.17
CA GLY A 322 -12.97 7.70 8.75
C GLY A 322 -11.81 8.25 7.92
N SER A 323 -12.15 8.81 6.77
CA SER A 323 -11.24 9.43 5.80
C SER A 323 -11.33 10.96 5.91
N ALA A 324 -10.20 11.66 5.89
CA ALA A 324 -10.11 13.11 5.73
C ALA A 324 -9.91 13.52 4.25
N ALA A 325 -10.08 12.58 3.32
CA ALA A 325 -9.98 12.86 1.89
C ALA A 325 -10.95 13.98 1.48
N THR A 326 -10.48 14.93 0.67
CA THR A 326 -11.29 16.04 0.15
C THR A 326 -12.25 15.59 -0.96
N GLN A 327 -12.09 14.36 -1.45
CA GLN A 327 -12.92 13.78 -2.49
C GLN A 327 -13.44 12.39 -2.07
N LYS A 328 -14.61 12.04 -2.60
CA LYS A 328 -15.19 10.70 -2.51
C LYS A 328 -15.67 10.25 -3.88
N LYS A 329 -15.67 8.94 -4.09
CA LYS A 329 -16.21 8.33 -5.30
C LYS A 329 -17.59 7.74 -5.05
N VAL A 330 -18.47 7.90 -6.03
CA VAL A 330 -19.84 7.37 -6.03
C VAL A 330 -19.98 6.39 -7.19
N TYR A 331 -20.45 5.17 -6.93
CA TYR A 331 -20.66 4.18 -7.99
C TYR A 331 -21.75 4.65 -8.95
N VAL A 332 -21.46 4.65 -10.25
CA VAL A 332 -22.39 5.08 -11.29
C VAL A 332 -22.90 3.89 -12.09
N GLY A 333 -22.00 3.00 -12.50
CA GLY A 333 -22.33 1.95 -13.44
C GLY A 333 -21.13 1.06 -13.79
N LYS A 334 -21.25 0.32 -14.89
CA LYS A 334 -20.22 -0.61 -15.35
C LYS A 334 -19.98 -0.52 -16.85
N GLY A 335 -18.76 -0.83 -17.27
CA GLY A 335 -18.43 -0.98 -18.68
C GLY A 335 -19.20 -2.14 -19.31
N THR A 336 -19.64 -1.95 -20.55
CA THR A 336 -20.32 -2.99 -21.33
C THR A 336 -19.57 -3.31 -22.63
N HIS A 337 -18.97 -2.31 -23.26
CA HIS A 337 -18.23 -2.49 -24.50
C HIS A 337 -17.17 -1.40 -24.71
N PHE A 338 -16.16 -1.67 -25.55
CA PHE A 338 -15.21 -0.66 -26.02
C PHE A 338 -15.04 -0.79 -27.53
N PHE A 339 -15.28 0.29 -28.26
CA PHE A 339 -15.17 0.39 -29.71
C PHE A 339 -13.77 0.88 -30.10
N PRO A 340 -12.82 -0.01 -30.49
CA PRO A 340 -11.41 0.37 -30.56
C PRO A 340 -11.08 1.38 -31.65
N LYS A 341 -11.81 1.37 -32.76
CA LYS A 341 -11.58 2.30 -33.88
C LYS A 341 -12.03 3.73 -33.56
N ALA A 342 -13.06 3.87 -32.74
CA ALA A 342 -13.62 5.16 -32.36
C ALA A 342 -13.07 5.66 -31.01
N GLU A 343 -12.34 4.80 -30.29
CA GLU A 343 -11.88 5.04 -28.92
C GLU A 343 -13.02 5.37 -27.96
N VAL A 344 -14.17 4.71 -28.16
CA VAL A 344 -15.39 4.96 -27.38
C VAL A 344 -15.65 3.82 -26.41
N GLY A 345 -15.81 4.16 -25.13
CA GLY A 345 -16.31 3.25 -24.10
C GLY A 345 -17.83 3.33 -23.99
N GLN A 346 -18.48 2.18 -23.83
CA GLN A 346 -19.89 2.06 -23.50
C GLN A 346 -20.05 1.62 -22.04
N PHE A 347 -20.94 2.29 -21.33
CA PHE A 347 -21.27 2.03 -19.94
C PHE A 347 -22.78 1.92 -19.73
N LYS A 348 -23.18 0.98 -18.87
CA LYS A 348 -24.54 0.93 -18.35
C LYS A 348 -24.62 1.71 -17.04
N ILE A 349 -25.51 2.71 -16.98
CA ILE A 349 -25.72 3.50 -15.76
C ILE A 349 -26.69 2.75 -14.83
N GLU A 350 -26.27 2.47 -13.60
CA GLU A 350 -26.98 1.57 -12.67
C GLU A 350 -27.45 2.25 -11.39
N ALA A 351 -26.83 3.37 -10.99
CA ALA A 351 -27.08 4.00 -9.70
C ALA A 351 -27.32 5.51 -9.79
N TYR A 352 -26.25 6.29 -9.96
CA TYR A 352 -26.31 7.76 -9.95
C TYR A 352 -26.13 8.33 -11.36
N ASP A 353 -26.62 9.55 -11.55
CA ASP A 353 -26.54 10.26 -12.82
C ASP A 353 -25.11 10.78 -13.08
N ILE A 354 -24.76 10.87 -14.36
CA ILE A 354 -23.56 11.57 -14.85
C ILE A 354 -23.96 12.66 -15.84
N LYS A 355 -23.18 13.73 -15.89
CA LYS A 355 -23.32 14.84 -16.84
C LYS A 355 -21.99 15.25 -17.43
N ILE A 356 -22.04 15.98 -18.54
CA ILE A 356 -20.86 16.66 -19.09
C ILE A 356 -20.25 17.59 -18.03
N GLY A 357 -18.92 17.59 -17.96
CA GLY A 357 -18.11 18.28 -16.95
C GLY A 357 -17.92 17.52 -15.64
N ASP A 358 -18.58 16.37 -15.45
CA ASP A 358 -18.29 15.52 -14.28
C ASP A 358 -16.91 14.86 -14.42
N ARG A 359 -16.16 14.83 -13.32
CA ARG A 359 -14.94 14.02 -13.19
C ARG A 359 -15.35 12.58 -12.84
N ILE A 360 -14.89 11.63 -13.65
CA ILE A 360 -15.16 10.21 -13.51
C ILE A 360 -13.89 9.43 -13.20
N LEU A 361 -14.09 8.26 -12.61
CA LEU A 361 -13.05 7.26 -12.32
C LEU A 361 -13.51 5.91 -12.87
N VAL A 362 -12.71 5.33 -13.74
CA VAL A 362 -12.88 3.95 -14.22
C VAL A 362 -11.88 3.07 -13.52
N THR A 363 -12.36 2.01 -12.87
CA THR A 363 -11.49 1.01 -12.23
C THR A 363 -11.77 -0.38 -12.76
N GLY A 364 -10.73 -1.18 -12.98
CA GLY A 364 -10.92 -2.57 -13.37
C GLY A 364 -9.64 -3.39 -13.37
N PRO A 365 -9.72 -4.74 -13.34
CA PRO A 365 -8.56 -5.60 -13.12
C PRO A 365 -7.40 -5.38 -14.10
N SER A 366 -7.69 -5.00 -15.34
CA SER A 366 -6.66 -4.67 -16.34
C SER A 366 -6.54 -3.17 -16.63
N THR A 367 -7.46 -2.36 -16.12
CA THR A 367 -7.53 -0.91 -16.37
C THR A 367 -6.87 -0.11 -15.25
N GLY A 368 -6.75 -0.70 -14.06
CA GLY A 368 -6.21 -0.04 -12.88
C GLY A 368 -7.18 1.00 -12.32
N ALA A 369 -6.72 2.25 -12.26
CA ALA A 369 -7.53 3.42 -11.90
C ALA A 369 -7.22 4.54 -12.90
N GLN A 370 -8.22 4.93 -13.68
CA GLN A 370 -8.10 5.97 -14.70
C GLN A 370 -9.16 7.05 -14.48
N GLU A 371 -8.72 8.30 -14.43
CA GLU A 371 -9.59 9.44 -14.22
C GLU A 371 -9.66 10.34 -15.45
N MET A 372 -10.82 10.93 -15.69
CA MET A 372 -11.01 11.94 -16.74
C MET A 372 -12.23 12.81 -16.47
N VAL A 373 -12.38 13.87 -17.25
CA VAL A 373 -13.61 14.68 -17.28
C VAL A 373 -14.42 14.28 -18.51
N ILE A 374 -15.74 14.20 -18.38
CA ILE A 374 -16.62 13.93 -19.52
C ILE A 374 -16.77 15.23 -20.31
N ASP A 375 -16.21 15.28 -21.51
CA ASP A 375 -16.34 16.43 -22.41
C ASP A 375 -17.57 16.32 -23.32
N GLU A 376 -17.84 15.12 -23.83
CA GLU A 376 -18.96 14.82 -24.72
C GLU A 376 -19.48 13.42 -24.42
N MET A 377 -20.79 13.19 -24.54
CA MET A 377 -21.37 11.86 -24.44
C MET A 377 -22.65 11.68 -25.26
N TYR A 378 -22.94 10.42 -25.57
CA TYR A 378 -24.20 9.98 -26.16
C TYR A 378 -24.94 9.10 -25.16
N VAL A 379 -26.23 9.32 -25.03
CA VAL A 379 -27.13 8.58 -24.15
C VAL A 379 -28.21 7.94 -25.03
N ASN A 380 -28.23 6.61 -25.04
CA ASN A 380 -29.10 5.82 -25.92
C ASN A 380 -28.99 6.28 -27.40
N ASP A 381 -27.75 6.42 -27.88
CA ASP A 381 -27.37 6.82 -29.25
C ASP A 381 -27.71 8.27 -29.66
N ILE A 382 -28.09 9.12 -28.71
CA ILE A 382 -28.39 10.54 -28.96
C ILE A 382 -27.45 11.42 -28.14
N VAL A 383 -26.96 12.52 -28.71
CA VAL A 383 -26.16 13.52 -27.96
C VAL A 383 -26.98 14.06 -26.80
N ALA A 384 -26.47 13.94 -25.59
CA ALA A 384 -27.17 14.41 -24.40
C ALA A 384 -26.19 14.82 -23.29
N ASP A 385 -26.58 15.83 -22.52
CA ASP A 385 -25.73 16.40 -21.46
C ASP A 385 -25.85 15.64 -20.14
N LYS A 386 -26.80 14.70 -20.03
CA LYS A 386 -27.07 13.93 -18.81
C LYS A 386 -27.47 12.48 -19.13
N ALA A 387 -26.86 11.53 -18.43
CA ALA A 387 -27.26 10.11 -18.41
C ALA A 387 -27.78 9.74 -17.02
N THR A 388 -28.85 8.95 -16.97
CA THR A 388 -29.54 8.54 -15.74
C THR A 388 -29.59 7.03 -15.59
N LYS A 389 -30.02 6.55 -14.42
CA LYS A 389 -30.14 5.12 -14.15
C LYS A 389 -31.00 4.41 -15.21
N GLY A 390 -30.42 3.39 -15.83
CA GLY A 390 -31.03 2.60 -16.88
C GLY A 390 -30.53 2.94 -18.27
N ASP A 391 -29.86 4.08 -18.45
CA ASP A 391 -29.34 4.49 -19.75
C ASP A 391 -28.06 3.74 -20.14
N ASP A 392 -27.88 3.58 -21.46
CA ASP A 392 -26.61 3.21 -22.06
C ASP A 392 -25.89 4.50 -22.49
N CYS A 393 -24.74 4.75 -21.89
CA CYS A 393 -23.93 5.94 -22.12
C CYS A 393 -22.65 5.57 -22.87
N THR A 394 -22.28 6.36 -23.87
CA THR A 394 -21.02 6.22 -24.58
C THR A 394 -20.26 7.54 -24.65
N PHE A 395 -18.95 7.48 -24.46
CA PHE A 395 -18.07 8.63 -24.60
C PHE A 395 -16.65 8.17 -24.93
N LYS A 396 -15.84 9.09 -25.47
CA LYS A 396 -14.45 8.81 -25.82
C LYS A 396 -13.61 8.56 -24.57
N LEU A 397 -12.69 7.61 -24.66
CA LEU A 397 -11.76 7.23 -23.62
C LEU A 397 -10.35 7.07 -24.21
N PRO A 398 -9.30 7.61 -23.57
CA PRO A 398 -7.92 7.40 -24.01
C PRO A 398 -7.38 6.00 -23.64
N PHE A 399 -8.22 5.15 -23.05
CA PHE A 399 -7.87 3.80 -22.61
C PHE A 399 -9.01 2.83 -22.91
N ARG A 400 -8.65 1.54 -23.00
CA ARG A 400 -9.60 0.46 -23.26
C ARG A 400 -10.34 0.08 -21.97
N ILE A 401 -11.64 -0.16 -22.08
CA ILE A 401 -12.44 -0.73 -20.99
C ILE A 401 -12.87 -2.18 -21.26
N ARG A 402 -13.25 -2.85 -20.17
CA ARG A 402 -13.78 -4.23 -20.14
C ARG A 402 -15.11 -4.28 -19.40
N THR A 403 -15.83 -5.38 -19.54
CA THR A 403 -17.11 -5.61 -18.84
C THR A 403 -16.96 -5.73 -17.32
N SER A 404 -15.75 -6.03 -16.85
CA SER A 404 -15.37 -6.01 -15.43
C SER A 404 -15.20 -4.62 -14.86
N ASP A 405 -15.08 -3.60 -15.71
CA ASP A 405 -14.70 -2.27 -15.28
C ASP A 405 -15.90 -1.54 -14.70
N LYS A 406 -15.65 -0.81 -13.61
CA LYS A 406 -16.65 -0.05 -12.88
C LYS A 406 -16.43 1.42 -13.14
N LEU A 407 -17.53 2.13 -13.34
CA LEU A 407 -17.58 3.57 -13.50
C LEU A 407 -18.02 4.21 -12.19
N TYR A 408 -17.25 5.18 -11.75
CA TYR A 408 -17.54 6.03 -10.60
C TYR A 408 -17.52 7.50 -11.01
N LYS A 409 -18.24 8.31 -10.26
CA LYS A 409 -18.17 9.77 -10.30
C LYS A 409 -17.41 10.26 -9.07
N ILE A 410 -16.45 11.16 -9.27
CA ILE A 410 -15.73 11.82 -8.17
C ILE A 410 -16.52 13.08 -7.77
N VAL A 411 -16.74 13.24 -6.47
CA VAL A 411 -17.43 14.39 -5.88
C VAL A 411 -16.67 14.88 -4.66
N GLU A 412 -16.91 16.13 -4.26
CA GLU A 412 -16.38 16.70 -3.02
C GLU A 412 -16.91 15.94 -1.79
N ALA A 413 -16.04 15.73 -0.79
CA ALA A 413 -16.28 14.84 0.34
C ALA A 413 -17.34 15.34 1.33
#